data_AF-A0A6L6GYG1-F1
#
_entry.id   AF-A0A6L6GYG1-F1
#
_cell.length_a   1.000
_cell.length_b   1.000
_cell.length_c   1.000
_cell.angle_alpha   90.00
_cell.angle_beta   90.00
_cell.angle_gamma   90.00
#
_symmetry.space_group_name_H-M   'P 1'
#
loop_
_entity.id
_entity.type
_entity.pdbx_description
1 polymer ?
#
loop_
_entity_poly.entity_id
_entity_poly.type
_entity_poly.pdbx_seq_one_letter_code
_entity_poly.pdbx_strand_id
1 'polypeptide(L)' 'MEKDPKIEAFTKLHELILFYSEYRDRPVEKDFDFFAEVKACCEVLDLDYEGLKKEFQLT' A
#
# COMPACT_ATOMS: atom_id res chain seq x y z
N MET A 1 13.27 -4.14 20.60
CA MET A 1 12.07 -3.35 20.28
C MET A 1 11.18 -4.27 19.46
N GLU A 2 10.11 -4.78 20.06
CA GLU A 2 9.08 -5.49 19.30
C GLU A 2 8.45 -4.45 18.38
N LYS A 3 8.77 -4.53 17.08
CA LYS A 3 8.08 -3.73 16.09
C LYS A 3 6.67 -4.30 15.98
N ASP A 4 5.70 -3.48 16.37
CA ASP A 4 4.30 -3.89 16.27
C ASP A 4 4.00 -4.17 14.79
N PRO A 5 3.56 -5.39 14.42
CA PRO A 5 3.37 -5.77 13.02
C PRO A 5 2.36 -4.87 12.31
N LYS A 6 1.42 -4.26 13.05
CA LYS A 6 0.49 -3.27 12.51
C LYS A 6 1.19 -1.95 12.20
N ILE A 7 2.10 -1.50 13.06
CA ILE A 7 2.89 -0.29 12.79
C ILE A 7 3.78 -0.49 11.55
N GLU A 8 4.38 -1.67 11.41
CA GLU A 8 5.20 -1.99 10.24
C GLU A 8 4.37 -2.04 8.94
N ALA A 9 3.20 -2.68 8.98
CA ALA A 9 2.27 -2.71 7.85
C ALA A 9 1.73 -1.32 7.49
N PHE A 10 1.42 -0.47 8.49
CA PHE A 10 0.98 0.91 8.25
C PHE A 10 2.09 1.75 7.62
N THR A 11 3.33 1.61 8.10
CA THR A 11 4.49 2.32 7.56
C THR A 11 4.69 1.94 6.09
N LYS A 12 4.61 0.64 5.78
CA LYS A 12 4.73 0.12 4.42
C LYS A 12 3.60 0.58 3.51
N LEU A 13 2.35 0.55 3.99
CA LEU A 13 1.19 1.10 3.28
C LEU A 13 1.37 2.59 2.96
N HIS A 14 1.88 3.37 3.91
CA HIS A 14 2.12 4.79 3.72
C HIS A 14 3.23 5.06 2.68
N GLU A 15 4.34 4.31 2.73
CA GLU A 15 5.40 4.37 1.71
C GLU A 15 4.89 4.01 0.32
N LEU A 16 4.03 2.99 0.22
CA LEU A 16 3.37 2.62 -1.03
C LEU A 16 2.52 3.79 -1.55
N ILE A 17 1.64 4.37 -0.74
CA ILE A 17 0.79 5.49 -1.17
C ILE A 17 1.63 6.69 -1.63
N LEU A 18 2.70 7.01 -0.91
CA LEU A 18 3.65 8.04 -1.33
C LEU A 18 4.32 7.71 -2.66
N PHE A 19 4.81 6.48 -2.83
CA PHE A 19 5.38 6.00 -4.07
C PHE A 19 4.37 6.12 -5.22
N TYR A 20 3.11 5.72 -5.01
CA TYR A 20 2.08 5.88 -6.02
C TYR A 20 1.82 7.36 -6.36
N SER A 21 1.84 8.25 -5.37
CA SER A 21 1.66 9.69 -5.58
C SER A 21 2.83 10.34 -6.34
N GLU A 22 4.07 9.99 -5.99
CA GLU A 22 5.28 10.54 -6.60
C GLU A 22 5.57 9.97 -8.00
N TYR A 23 5.24 8.69 -8.20
CA TYR A 23 5.50 7.96 -9.45
C TYR A 23 4.24 7.79 -10.31
N ARG A 24 3.12 8.42 -9.94
CA ARG A 24 1.85 8.39 -10.70
C ARG A 24 2.01 8.71 -12.18
N ASP A 25 2.95 9.60 -12.49
CA ASP A 25 3.24 10.10 -13.83
C ASP A 25 4.30 9.27 -14.58
N ARG A 26 4.92 8.28 -13.92
CA ARG A 26 5.97 7.43 -14.51
C ARG A 26 5.41 6.07 -14.88
N PRO A 27 5.92 5.44 -15.96
CA PRO A 27 5.57 4.08 -16.29
C PRO A 27 5.95 3.17 -15.13
N VAL A 28 4.96 2.46 -14.59
CA VAL A 28 5.15 1.51 -13.48
C VAL A 28 6.21 0.49 -13.92
N GLU A 29 7.28 0.36 -13.15
CA GLU A 29 8.30 -0.67 -13.41
C GLU A 29 7.62 -2.04 -13.34
N LYS A 30 7.80 -2.85 -14.39
CA LYS A 30 7.09 -4.13 -14.62
C LYS A 30 7.28 -5.18 -13.52
N ASP A 31 8.19 -4.96 -12.59
CA ASP A 31 8.55 -5.90 -11.52
C ASP A 31 7.91 -5.56 -10.16
N PHE A 32 7.17 -4.44 -10.05
CA PHE A 32 6.59 -4.02 -8.78
C PHE A 32 5.06 -4.12 -8.76
N ASP A 33 4.56 -5.17 -8.10
CA ASP A 33 3.13 -5.38 -7.83
C ASP A 33 2.66 -4.53 -6.63
N PHE A 34 2.56 -3.22 -6.84
CA PHE A 34 2.05 -2.24 -5.87
C PHE A 34 0.75 -2.72 -5.19
N PHE A 35 -0.20 -3.22 -5.98
CA PHE A 35 -1.50 -3.67 -5.49
C PHE A 35 -1.42 -4.90 -4.59
N ALA A 36 -0.45 -5.79 -4.81
CA ALA A 36 -0.24 -6.96 -3.96
C ALA A 36 0.34 -6.56 -2.60
N GLU A 37 1.28 -5.61 -2.58
CA GLU A 37 1.87 -5.07 -1.35
C GLU A 37 0.83 -4.30 -0.51
N VAL A 38 -0.03 -3.48 -1.15
CA VAL A 38 -1.14 -2.80 -0.46
C VAL A 38 -2.11 -3.81 0.14
N LYS A 39 -2.43 -4.89 -0.60
CA LYS A 39 -3.32 -5.96 -0.10
C LYS A 39 -2.73 -6.66 1.12
N ALA A 40 -1.45 -7.02 1.09
CA ALA A 40 -0.77 -7.63 2.22
C ALA A 40 -0.77 -6.73 3.46
N CYS A 41 -0.57 -5.42 3.29
CA CYS A 41 -0.66 -4.46 4.40
C CYS A 41 -2.10 -4.36 4.95
N CYS A 42 -3.11 -4.38 4.08
CA CYS A 42 -4.52 -4.36 4.49
C CYS A 42 -4.90 -5.61 5.29
N GLU A 43 -4.41 -6.80 4.91
CA GLU A 43 -4.65 -8.04 5.66
C GLU A 43 -4.05 -7.99 7.08
N VAL A 44 -2.87 -7.41 7.26
CA VAL A 44 -2.23 -7.25 8.58
C VAL A 44 -2.95 -6.21 9.44
N LEU A 45 -3.46 -5.16 8.81
CA LEU A 45 -4.16 -4.06 9.47
C LEU A 45 -5.65 -4.34 9.72
N ASP A 46 -6.17 -5.46 9.22
CA ASP A 46 -7.60 -5.78 9.20
C ASP A 46 -8.42 -4.66 8.51
N LEU A 47 -7.91 -4.17 7.39
CA LEU A 47 -8.52 -3.12 6.58
C LEU A 47 -9.19 -3.70 5.33
N ASP A 48 -10.31 -3.09 4.94
CA ASP A 48 -10.99 -3.43 3.71
C ASP A 48 -10.20 -2.92 2.49
N TYR A 49 -9.53 -3.84 1.80
CA TYR A 49 -8.70 -3.52 0.64
C TYR A 49 -9.51 -2.83 -0.48
N GLU A 50 -10.76 -3.26 -0.69
CA GLU A 50 -11.61 -2.65 -1.72
C GLU A 50 -12.04 -1.23 -1.37
N GLY A 51 -12.37 -0.97 -0.10
CA GLY A 51 -12.65 0.34 0.45
C GLY A 51 -11.44 1.27 0.35
N LEU A 52 -10.25 0.76 0.67
CA LEU A 52 -9.01 1.51 0.53
C LEU A 52 -8.71 1.86 -0.93
N LYS A 53 -8.89 0.92 -1.86
CA LYS A 53 -8.74 1.22 -3.30
C LYS A 53 -9.67 2.34 -3.76
N LYS A 54 -10.92 2.35 -3.29
CA LYS A 54 -11.90 3.39 -3.64
C LYS A 54 -11.54 4.75 -3.04
N GLU A 55 -11.18 4.78 -1.76
CA GLU A 55 -10.77 6.01 -1.04
C GLU A 55 -9.54 6.66 -1.70
N PHE A 56 -8.53 5.86 -2.03
CA PHE A 56 -7.28 6.34 -2.61
C PHE A 56 -7.30 6.41 -4.15
N GLN A 57 -8.44 6.11 -4.78
CA GLN A 57 -8.61 6.11 -6.24
C GLN A 57 -7.55 5.26 -6.97
N LEU A 58 -7.19 4.12 -6.37
CA LEU A 58 -6.25 3.15 -6.91
C LEU A 58 -7.01 2.30 -7.96
N THR A 59 -7.14 2.83 -9.19
CA THR A 59 -7.87 2.19 -10.30
C THR A 59 -6.98 1.39 -11.24
#